data_AF-A0A3C1ENB0-F1
#
_entry.id   AF-A0A3C1ENB0-F1
#
_cell.length_a   1.000
_cell.length_b   1.000
_cell.length_c   1.000
_cell.angle_alpha   90.00
_cell.angle_beta   90.00
_cell.angle_gamma   90.00
#
_symmetry.space_group_name_H-M   'P 1'
#
loop_
_entity.id
_entity.type
_entity.pdbx_description
1 polymer ?
#
loop_
_entity_poly.entity_id
_entity_poly.type
_entity_poly.pdbx_seq_one_letter_code
_entity_poly.pdbx_strand_id
1 'polypeptide(L)'
;MRILLAASEAFPFCKTGGLADVIGTLSQKLGAAGHDVVLFLPKYRSIEAGALQGGMAYPLDIPLGAGCVQVWLRYMQWRSVSVQFIDCPPLFDREGLYGVDGRDHPDNDVRYAVFSRAVLEGAKAMGFKPDIVHLHDWQTALGAVYLKTIYRRDPFFSGTASVLTVHNIAYQGSFPAQSLVNVGFKRRQFLSAQVDAPCRARDASGRYSFLKAGLIHADWLTTVSPAYAREVQTAERGLGLETVLRRRRSRLQGILNGIDLDYWNPQKDSLLPCRFSIRDLGGKLACKKKFLADLGLRGGASLPLVGMVARLDRQKGWDMAMAVLGSRLGRCRFSALGEGAPALVAAVTKWAARHPGAARYLNGYHENVAHRLYAASDILLMPSRFEPCGLGQMIAMRYGCVPVVTRTGGLADTVRESEPQSNGFVAEPGDARDLGRTLDRALAAYQTAAWRDLMRAGMEGDFSWDLSVRRYVELYGRAVQKRRSAPKAAGS
;
A
#
# COMPACT_ATOMS: atom_id res chain seq x y z
N MET A 1 -0.63 5.19 24.24
CA MET A 1 0.31 6.04 23.48
C MET A 1 -0.50 6.99 22.62
N ARG A 2 0.02 8.19 22.40
CA ARG A 2 -0.50 9.15 21.41
C ARG A 2 0.19 8.93 20.08
N ILE A 3 -0.56 8.52 19.07
CA ILE A 3 -0.04 8.12 17.77
C ILE A 3 -0.61 9.05 16.70
N LEU A 4 0.27 9.78 16.03
CA LEU A 4 -0.07 10.58 14.87
C LEU A 4 0.33 9.81 13.62
N LEU A 5 -0.64 9.47 12.77
CA LEU A 5 -0.44 8.89 11.45
C LEU A 5 -0.56 9.99 10.40
N ALA A 6 0.34 10.00 9.42
CA ALA A 6 0.21 10.87 8.25
C ALA A 6 0.40 10.04 6.98
N ALA A 7 -0.56 10.16 6.06
CA ALA A 7 -0.52 9.50 4.77
C ALA A 7 -1.18 10.39 3.70
N SER A 8 -0.89 10.12 2.44
CA SER A 8 -1.61 10.74 1.34
C SER A 8 -2.97 10.09 1.07
N GLU A 9 -3.24 8.90 1.59
CA GLU A 9 -4.48 8.16 1.31
C GLU A 9 -4.94 7.33 2.51
N ALA A 10 -6.26 7.20 2.65
CA ALA A 10 -6.90 6.26 3.55
C ALA A 10 -8.32 5.96 3.04
N PHE A 11 -8.67 4.67 2.95
CA PHE A 11 -10.03 4.24 2.64
C PHE A 11 -10.90 4.39 3.90
N PRO A 12 -12.13 4.95 3.81
CA PRO A 12 -12.92 5.18 2.61
C PRO A 12 -12.79 6.57 1.97
N PHE A 13 -11.92 7.45 2.46
CA PHE A 13 -11.87 8.87 2.03
C PHE A 13 -11.29 9.06 0.63
N CYS A 14 -10.16 8.42 0.35
CA CYS A 14 -9.50 8.48 -0.96
C CYS A 14 -8.60 7.26 -1.17
N LYS A 15 -8.49 6.79 -2.42
CA LYS A 15 -7.78 5.56 -2.77
C LYS A 15 -7.27 5.58 -4.21
N THR A 16 -6.00 5.26 -4.39
CA THR A 16 -5.35 4.92 -5.68
C THR A 16 -4.72 3.53 -5.63
N GLY A 17 -4.49 2.98 -4.44
CA GLY A 17 -3.90 1.67 -4.26
C GLY A 17 -3.93 1.17 -2.82
N GLY A 18 -3.13 0.14 -2.54
CA GLY A 18 -3.15 -0.57 -1.26
C GLY A 18 -2.72 0.26 -0.04
N LEU A 19 -2.07 1.41 -0.23
CA LEU A 19 -1.78 2.36 0.86
C LEU A 19 -3.08 2.74 1.57
N ALA A 20 -4.12 3.11 0.82
CA ALA A 20 -5.39 3.57 1.38
C ALA A 20 -6.03 2.50 2.29
N ASP A 21 -6.05 1.24 1.84
CA ASP A 21 -6.62 0.12 2.59
C ASP A 21 -5.84 -0.13 3.89
N VAL A 22 -4.51 -0.02 3.82
CA VAL A 22 -3.63 -0.16 4.98
C VAL A 22 -3.86 0.94 5.99
N ILE A 23 -3.84 2.21 5.59
CA ILE A 23 -3.96 3.33 6.52
C ILE A 23 -5.36 3.39 7.13
N GLY A 24 -6.39 3.14 6.33
CA GLY A 24 -7.77 3.05 6.80
C GLY A 24 -7.90 2.01 7.92
N THR A 25 -7.36 0.81 7.70
CA THR A 25 -7.52 -0.29 8.68
C THR A 25 -6.57 -0.17 9.87
N LEU A 26 -5.29 0.15 9.63
CA LEU A 26 -4.27 0.27 10.69
C LEU A 26 -4.64 1.35 11.71
N SER A 27 -5.11 2.52 11.24
CA SER A 27 -5.52 3.60 12.14
C SER A 27 -6.66 3.18 13.07
N GLN A 28 -7.69 2.55 12.51
CA GLN A 28 -8.84 2.03 13.26
C GLN A 28 -8.43 0.96 14.27
N LYS A 29 -7.56 0.02 13.85
CA LYS A 29 -7.11 -1.06 14.72
C LYS A 29 -6.21 -0.59 15.86
N LEU A 30 -5.36 0.42 15.62
CA LEU A 30 -4.61 1.08 16.69
C LEU A 30 -5.55 1.78 17.68
N GLY A 31 -6.58 2.48 17.20
CA GLY A 31 -7.58 3.09 18.07
C GLY A 31 -8.37 2.07 18.89
N ALA A 32 -8.82 0.98 18.25
CA ALA A 32 -9.49 -0.13 18.91
C ALA A 32 -8.61 -0.86 19.95
N ALA A 33 -7.28 -0.83 19.78
CA ALA A 33 -6.32 -1.32 20.76
C ALA A 33 -6.07 -0.34 21.93
N GLY A 34 -6.85 0.74 22.04
CA GLY A 34 -6.79 1.69 23.16
C GLY A 34 -5.75 2.80 23.02
N HIS A 35 -5.21 3.01 21.82
CA HIS A 35 -4.31 4.13 21.55
C HIS A 35 -5.09 5.40 21.17
N ASP A 36 -4.54 6.56 21.54
CA ASP A 36 -5.08 7.86 21.14
C ASP A 36 -4.52 8.19 19.76
N VAL A 37 -5.32 7.98 18.71
CA VAL A 37 -4.88 8.02 17.31
C VAL A 37 -5.46 9.24 16.58
N VAL A 38 -4.56 10.01 15.98
CA VAL A 38 -4.91 11.08 15.04
C VAL A 38 -4.36 10.73 13.65
N LEU A 39 -5.21 10.76 12.64
CA LEU A 39 -4.85 10.54 11.24
C LEU A 39 -4.91 11.86 10.48
N PHE A 40 -3.80 12.26 9.87
CA PHE A 40 -3.74 13.39 8.96
C PHE A 40 -3.80 12.94 7.50
N LEU A 41 -4.66 13.61 6.72
CA LEU A 41 -4.83 13.41 5.28
C LEU A 41 -4.89 14.77 4.57
N PRO A 42 -4.47 14.89 3.31
CA PRO A 42 -4.82 16.04 2.49
C PRO A 42 -6.33 16.04 2.18
N LYS A 43 -6.98 17.20 2.16
CA LYS A 43 -8.36 17.33 1.67
C LYS A 43 -8.33 17.37 0.14
N TYR A 44 -8.44 16.21 -0.50
CA TYR A 44 -8.60 16.14 -1.96
C TYR A 44 -10.01 16.51 -2.41
N ARG A 45 -10.17 16.84 -3.69
CA ARG A 45 -11.48 17.11 -4.33
C ARG A 45 -12.50 16.00 -4.07
N SER A 46 -12.07 14.74 -4.12
CA SER A 46 -12.93 13.55 -3.97
C SER A 46 -13.52 13.38 -2.56
N ILE A 47 -12.97 14.07 -1.56
CA ILE A 47 -13.47 14.02 -0.19
C ILE A 47 -14.61 15.04 -0.08
N GLU A 48 -15.84 14.53 -0.08
CA GLU A 48 -17.05 15.35 -0.06
C GLU A 48 -17.16 16.20 1.21
N ALA A 49 -17.66 17.43 1.05
CA ALA A 49 -17.87 18.36 2.17
C ALA A 49 -18.86 17.82 3.22
N GLY A 50 -19.82 16.97 2.82
CA GLY A 50 -20.77 16.30 3.71
C GLY A 50 -20.09 15.41 4.76
N ALA A 51 -18.98 14.78 4.41
CA ALA A 51 -18.18 13.96 5.34
C ALA A 51 -17.44 14.80 6.40
N LEU A 52 -17.34 16.11 6.19
CA LEU A 52 -16.61 17.06 7.05
C LEU A 52 -17.54 17.91 7.93
N GLN A 53 -18.84 17.61 7.94
CA GLN A 53 -19.83 18.40 8.69
C GLN A 53 -19.58 18.31 10.20
N GLY A 54 -19.41 19.47 10.83
CA GLY A 54 -19.28 19.63 12.29
C GLY A 54 -17.88 20.01 12.80
N GLY A 55 -16.85 20.01 11.96
CA GLY A 55 -15.49 20.42 12.35
C GLY A 55 -15.24 21.92 12.20
N MET A 56 -14.82 22.59 13.28
CA MET A 56 -14.29 23.96 13.19
C MET A 56 -13.03 23.96 12.31
N ALA A 57 -13.02 24.80 11.28
CA ALA A 57 -11.85 24.97 10.42
C ALA A 57 -10.88 25.92 11.10
N TYR A 58 -9.70 25.42 11.51
CA TYR A 58 -8.68 26.24 12.15
C TYR A 58 -7.65 26.70 11.11
N PRO A 59 -7.46 28.01 10.88
CA PRO A 59 -6.42 28.48 9.97
C PRO A 59 -5.04 28.22 10.57
N LEU A 60 -4.10 27.79 9.74
CA LEU A 60 -2.70 27.57 10.08
C LEU A 60 -1.80 28.17 9.00
N ASP A 61 -0.80 28.94 9.42
CA ASP A 61 0.23 29.42 8.53
C ASP A 61 1.40 28.43 8.51
N ILE A 62 1.65 27.83 7.36
CA ILE A 62 2.69 26.82 7.19
C ILE A 62 3.92 27.47 6.58
N PRO A 63 5.03 27.63 7.32
CA PRO A 63 6.21 28.27 6.77
C PRO A 63 6.84 27.39 5.68
N LEU A 64 7.13 27.95 4.51
CA LEU A 64 7.76 27.22 3.41
C LEU A 64 8.66 28.17 2.62
N GLY A 65 9.92 27.78 2.41
CA GLY A 65 10.90 28.68 1.79
C GLY A 65 11.07 29.96 2.62
N ALA A 66 10.87 31.10 1.97
CA ALA A 66 10.88 32.43 2.59
C ALA A 66 9.46 32.96 2.92
N GLY A 67 8.41 32.20 2.66
CA GLY A 67 7.02 32.62 2.86
C GLY A 67 6.22 31.66 3.75
N CYS A 68 4.90 31.85 3.74
CA CYS A 68 3.93 30.98 4.40
C CYS A 68 2.85 30.56 3.42
N VAL A 69 2.33 29.35 3.58
CA VAL A 69 1.15 28.84 2.89
C VAL A 69 0.04 28.70 3.92
N GLN A 70 -1.08 29.40 3.70
CA GLN A 70 -2.24 29.26 4.56
C GLN A 70 -2.97 27.94 4.25
N VAL A 71 -3.28 27.19 5.29
CA VAL A 71 -4.08 25.96 5.22
C VAL A 71 -5.17 26.00 6.29
N TRP A 72 -6.22 25.20 6.11
CA TRP A 72 -7.26 25.00 7.12
C TRP A 72 -7.22 23.57 7.61
N LEU A 73 -7.19 23.41 8.94
CA LEU A 73 -7.35 22.11 9.57
C LEU A 73 -8.85 21.82 9.71
N ARG A 74 -9.33 20.76 9.05
CA ARG A 74 -10.72 20.30 9.18
C ARG A 74 -10.77 18.98 9.94
N TYR A 75 -11.62 18.94 10.95
CA TYR A 75 -11.76 17.79 11.83
C TYR A 75 -12.96 16.91 11.46
N MET A 76 -12.79 15.60 11.61
CA MET A 76 -13.86 14.60 11.64
C MET A 76 -13.55 13.51 12.66
N GLN A 77 -14.53 13.11 13.47
CA GLN A 77 -14.43 11.87 14.24
C GLN A 77 -14.79 10.67 13.36
N TRP A 78 -13.86 9.73 13.19
CA TRP A 78 -14.10 8.50 12.45
C TRP A 78 -13.91 7.29 13.37
N ARG A 79 -15.02 6.86 14.00
CA ARG A 79 -15.04 5.80 15.02
C ARG A 79 -14.07 6.11 16.16
N SER A 80 -13.02 5.30 16.36
CA SER A 80 -12.00 5.49 17.40
C SER A 80 -10.83 6.39 16.98
N VAL A 81 -10.88 6.99 15.78
CA VAL A 81 -9.78 7.79 15.21
C VAL A 81 -10.25 9.23 14.98
N SER A 82 -9.45 10.19 15.42
CA SER A 82 -9.61 11.60 15.05
C SER A 82 -8.95 11.84 13.71
N VAL A 83 -9.70 12.27 12.69
CA VAL A 83 -9.18 12.55 11.35
C VAL A 83 -9.05 14.06 11.16
N GLN A 84 -7.90 14.48 10.68
CA GLN A 84 -7.54 15.87 10.41
C GLN A 84 -7.20 16.03 8.95
N PHE A 85 -8.06 16.74 8.22
CA PHE A 85 -7.85 17.06 6.83
C PHE A 85 -7.12 18.38 6.69
N ILE A 86 -5.98 18.37 5.99
CA ILE A 86 -5.27 19.59 5.58
C ILE A 86 -5.95 20.12 4.32
N ASP A 87 -6.84 21.09 4.50
CA ASP A 87 -7.53 21.77 3.42
C ASP A 87 -6.70 22.94 2.91
N CYS A 88 -6.25 22.80 1.66
CA CYS A 88 -5.54 23.82 0.92
C CYS A 88 -5.97 23.69 -0.55
N PRO A 89 -7.11 24.29 -0.94
CA PRO A 89 -7.67 24.10 -2.28
C PRO A 89 -6.67 24.35 -3.42
N PRO A 90 -5.78 25.37 -3.38
CA PRO A 90 -4.78 25.57 -4.42
C PRO A 90 -3.86 24.35 -4.68
N LEU A 91 -3.61 23.54 -3.66
CA LEU A 91 -2.75 22.36 -3.71
C LEU A 91 -3.53 21.04 -3.89
N PHE A 92 -4.70 20.89 -3.28
CA PHE A 92 -5.38 19.59 -3.19
C PHE A 92 -6.75 19.51 -3.88
N ASP A 93 -7.37 20.63 -4.24
CA ASP A 93 -8.60 20.62 -5.05
C ASP A 93 -8.30 20.45 -6.54
N ARG A 94 -7.75 19.28 -6.88
CA ARG A 94 -7.31 18.91 -8.22
C ARG A 94 -7.96 17.61 -8.67
N GLU A 95 -7.96 17.40 -9.97
CA GLU A 95 -8.21 16.07 -10.54
C GLU A 95 -7.00 15.16 -10.25
N GLY A 96 -7.28 13.95 -9.76
CA GLY A 96 -6.26 12.99 -9.35
C GLY A 96 -5.45 13.42 -8.12
N LEU A 97 -4.98 12.43 -7.34
CA LEU A 97 -4.24 12.69 -6.11
C LEU A 97 -2.81 13.16 -6.39
N TYR A 98 -2.10 12.45 -7.27
CA TYR A 98 -0.69 12.71 -7.60
C TYR A 98 -0.49 13.33 -8.98
N GLY A 99 -1.46 13.18 -9.87
CA GLY A 99 -1.35 13.56 -11.27
C GLY A 99 -2.58 13.15 -12.07
N VAL A 100 -2.57 13.46 -13.36
CA VAL A 100 -3.63 13.14 -14.33
C VAL A 100 -2.98 12.48 -15.54
N ASP A 101 -3.64 11.45 -16.10
CA ASP A 101 -3.17 10.72 -17.29
C ASP A 101 -1.73 10.19 -17.20
N GLY A 102 -1.32 9.74 -16.01
CA GLY A 102 0.01 9.20 -15.75
C GLY A 102 1.13 10.26 -15.71
N ARG A 103 0.78 11.55 -15.65
CA ARG A 103 1.72 12.64 -15.43
C ARG A 103 1.51 13.23 -14.04
N ASP A 104 2.58 13.25 -13.26
CA ASP A 104 2.58 13.87 -11.94
C ASP A 104 2.27 15.37 -12.02
N HIS A 105 1.54 15.88 -11.02
CA HIS A 105 1.39 17.31 -10.81
C HIS A 105 2.78 17.95 -10.61
N PRO A 106 3.13 19.02 -11.35
CA PRO A 106 4.49 19.54 -11.40
C PRO A 106 4.99 20.13 -10.07
N ASP A 107 4.06 20.50 -9.19
CA ASP A 107 4.28 21.08 -7.87
C ASP A 107 4.14 20.06 -6.73
N ASN A 108 4.19 18.75 -7.04
CA ASN A 108 4.13 17.67 -6.03
C ASN A 108 5.18 17.81 -4.92
N ASP A 109 6.35 18.38 -5.22
CA ASP A 109 7.37 18.70 -4.22
C ASP A 109 6.82 19.67 -3.16
N VAL A 110 6.18 20.75 -3.59
CA VAL A 110 5.58 21.77 -2.72
C VAL A 110 4.35 21.22 -2.01
N ARG A 111 3.43 20.56 -2.73
CA ARG A 111 2.18 20.00 -2.18
C ARG A 111 2.46 19.14 -0.95
N TYR A 112 3.37 18.18 -1.08
CA TYR A 112 3.65 17.22 -0.03
C TYR A 112 4.64 17.73 1.02
N ALA A 113 5.43 18.78 0.73
CA ALA A 113 6.18 19.51 1.74
C ALA A 113 5.26 20.33 2.66
N VAL A 114 4.31 21.07 2.08
CA VAL A 114 3.27 21.79 2.84
C VAL A 114 2.50 20.81 3.71
N PHE A 115 2.04 19.69 3.15
CA PHE A 115 1.35 18.66 3.92
C PHE A 115 2.21 18.14 5.08
N SER A 116 3.43 17.70 4.80
CA SER A 116 4.35 17.17 5.83
C SER A 116 4.60 18.16 6.96
N ARG A 117 4.65 19.46 6.68
CA ARG A 117 4.86 20.49 7.69
C ARG A 117 3.57 20.88 8.42
N ALA A 118 2.45 20.93 7.71
CA ALA A 118 1.11 21.17 8.26
C ALA A 118 0.69 20.10 9.27
N VAL A 119 1.11 18.85 9.07
CA VAL A 119 0.92 17.77 10.04
C VAL A 119 1.54 18.11 11.41
N LEU A 120 2.77 18.64 11.41
CA LEU A 120 3.48 18.96 12.65
C LEU A 120 2.93 20.24 13.30
N GLU A 121 2.68 21.29 12.51
CA GLU A 121 2.08 22.53 13.04
C GLU A 121 0.63 22.30 13.51
N GLY A 122 -0.13 21.47 12.82
CA GLY A 122 -1.48 21.05 13.22
C GLY A 122 -1.46 20.30 14.55
N ALA A 123 -0.51 19.38 14.76
CA ALA A 123 -0.34 18.71 16.06
C ALA A 123 -0.11 19.72 17.20
N LYS A 124 0.72 20.75 16.96
CA LYS A 124 0.95 21.85 17.92
C LYS A 124 -0.30 22.66 18.19
N ALA A 125 -1.00 23.09 17.14
CA ALA A 125 -2.22 23.89 17.24
C ALA A 125 -3.32 23.18 18.02
N MET A 126 -3.44 21.85 17.86
CA MET A 126 -4.39 21.03 18.63
C MET A 126 -3.90 20.69 20.04
N GLY A 127 -2.67 21.04 20.42
CA GLY A 127 -2.06 20.60 21.67
C GLY A 127 -1.80 19.08 21.75
N PHE A 128 -1.91 18.37 20.62
CA PHE A 128 -1.69 16.93 20.55
C PHE A 128 -0.19 16.65 20.51
N LYS A 129 0.42 16.34 21.66
CA LYS A 129 1.83 15.96 21.78
C LYS A 129 2.01 14.46 21.47
N PRO A 130 2.44 14.05 20.26
CA PRO A 130 2.53 12.63 19.90
C PRO A 130 3.74 11.95 20.57
N ASP A 131 3.55 10.72 21.03
CA ASP A 131 4.67 9.81 21.32
C ASP A 131 5.31 9.35 20.00
N ILE A 132 4.46 9.07 18.99
CA ILE A 132 4.84 8.60 17.66
C ILE A 132 4.28 9.52 16.57
N VAL A 133 5.16 9.91 15.65
CA VAL A 133 4.76 10.41 14.33
C VAL A 133 5.11 9.33 13.30
N HIS A 134 4.09 8.67 12.77
CA HIS A 134 4.22 7.59 11.81
C HIS A 134 3.83 8.08 10.42
N LEU A 135 4.85 8.16 9.58
CA LEU A 135 4.86 8.69 8.24
C LEU A 135 4.79 7.52 7.25
N HIS A 136 3.97 7.65 6.22
CA HIS A 136 3.83 6.66 5.16
C HIS A 136 4.25 7.25 3.81
N ASP A 137 5.21 6.55 3.17
CA ASP A 137 5.79 6.86 1.86
C ASP A 137 6.40 8.27 1.70
N TRP A 138 6.80 8.60 0.47
CA TRP A 138 7.56 9.80 0.14
C TRP A 138 6.77 11.10 0.40
N GLN A 139 5.45 11.04 0.33
CA GLN A 139 4.52 12.16 0.54
C GLN A 139 4.60 12.74 1.95
N THR A 140 5.03 11.95 2.92
CA THR A 140 5.14 12.36 4.33
C THR A 140 6.57 12.25 4.87
N ALA A 141 7.49 11.71 4.08
CA ALA A 141 8.88 11.48 4.45
C ALA A 141 9.61 12.75 4.93
N LEU A 142 9.25 13.94 4.39
CA LEU A 142 9.81 15.22 4.85
C LEU A 142 9.43 15.56 6.30
N GLY A 143 8.34 15.01 6.84
CA GLY A 143 7.99 15.16 8.25
C GLY A 143 9.12 14.70 9.18
N ALA A 144 9.79 13.59 8.86
CA ALA A 144 10.95 13.12 9.62
C ALA A 144 12.13 14.08 9.51
N VAL A 145 12.35 14.66 8.32
CA VAL A 145 13.41 15.64 8.09
C VAL A 145 13.14 16.90 8.93
N TYR A 146 11.93 17.45 8.86
CA TYR A 146 11.54 18.63 9.63
C TYR A 146 11.67 18.39 11.14
N LEU A 147 11.22 17.24 11.65
CA LEU A 147 11.35 16.87 13.07
C LEU A 147 12.82 16.86 13.53
N LYS A 148 13.75 16.39 12.70
CA LYS A 148 15.17 16.30 13.05
C LYS A 148 15.98 17.56 12.76
N THR A 149 15.42 18.53 12.06
CA THR A 149 16.12 19.76 11.65
C THR A 149 15.46 20.99 12.26
N ILE A 150 14.32 21.41 11.71
CA ILE A 150 13.58 22.61 12.12
C ILE A 150 13.04 22.47 13.55
N TYR A 151 12.38 21.35 13.86
CA TYR A 151 11.77 21.13 15.17
C TYR A 151 12.69 20.39 16.16
N ARG A 152 13.98 20.22 15.83
CA ARG A 152 14.92 19.43 16.64
C ARG A 152 14.97 19.88 18.11
N ARG A 153 14.86 21.20 18.32
CA ARG A 153 14.94 21.87 19.63
C ARG A 153 13.56 22.33 20.13
N ASP A 154 12.48 22.03 19.42
CA ASP A 154 11.13 22.39 19.85
C ASP A 154 10.74 21.50 21.06
N PRO A 155 10.46 22.08 22.25
CA PRO A 155 10.10 21.31 23.43
C PRO A 155 8.86 20.43 23.22
N PHE A 156 7.95 20.83 22.33
CA PHE A 156 6.73 20.10 22.02
C PHE A 156 7.01 18.69 21.47
N PHE A 157 8.07 18.54 20.66
CA PHE A 157 8.45 17.27 20.02
C PHE A 157 9.66 16.58 20.67
N SER A 158 10.09 17.05 21.84
CA SER A 158 11.29 16.54 22.51
C SER A 158 11.24 15.03 22.78
N GLY A 159 10.07 14.51 23.14
CA GLY A 159 9.82 13.08 23.38
C GLY A 159 9.27 12.29 22.18
N THR A 160 9.02 12.96 21.04
CA THR A 160 8.39 12.34 19.87
C THR A 160 9.40 11.53 19.05
N ALA A 161 9.07 10.27 18.77
CA ALA A 161 9.83 9.43 17.85
C ALA A 161 9.15 9.38 16.47
N SER A 162 9.94 9.35 15.40
CA SER A 162 9.43 9.21 14.04
C SER A 162 9.60 7.80 13.48
N VAL A 163 8.54 7.26 12.88
CA VAL A 163 8.55 5.99 12.15
C VAL A 163 8.19 6.28 10.69
N LEU A 164 8.92 5.69 9.75
CA LEU A 164 8.61 5.80 8.32
C LEU A 164 8.34 4.41 7.73
N THR A 165 7.15 4.20 7.18
CA THR A 165 6.84 3.00 6.37
C THR A 165 7.04 3.27 4.89
N VAL A 166 7.75 2.36 4.23
CA VAL A 166 7.81 2.28 2.77
C VAL A 166 6.85 1.19 2.30
N HIS A 167 5.77 1.57 1.62
CA HIS A 167 4.81 0.64 1.03
C HIS A 167 5.21 0.22 -0.37
N ASN A 168 5.87 1.11 -1.12
CA ASN A 168 6.44 0.77 -2.43
C ASN A 168 7.67 1.63 -2.76
N ILE A 169 8.84 1.01 -2.77
CA ILE A 169 10.13 1.66 -3.00
C ILE A 169 10.29 2.27 -4.41
N ALA A 170 9.42 1.90 -5.36
CA ALA A 170 9.44 2.47 -6.71
C ALA A 170 9.07 3.96 -6.73
N TYR A 171 8.26 4.42 -5.77
CA TYR A 171 7.82 5.82 -5.69
C TYR A 171 8.64 6.56 -4.63
N GLN A 172 9.65 7.31 -5.08
CA GLN A 172 10.63 7.92 -4.18
C GLN A 172 10.43 9.43 -3.94
N GLY A 173 9.53 10.09 -4.68
CA GLY A 173 9.41 11.55 -4.68
C GLY A 173 10.71 12.21 -5.13
N SER A 174 11.09 11.98 -6.38
CA SER A 174 12.36 12.46 -6.96
C SER A 174 12.17 13.80 -7.66
N PHE A 175 12.87 14.82 -7.19
CA PHE A 175 12.67 16.22 -7.60
C PHE A 175 13.98 16.92 -7.97
N PRO A 176 13.95 17.98 -8.81
CA PRO A 176 15.15 18.74 -9.15
C PRO A 176 15.75 19.44 -7.92
N ALA A 177 17.00 19.89 -8.03
CA ALA A 177 17.70 20.57 -6.93
C ALA A 177 16.99 21.82 -6.41
N GLN A 178 16.26 22.51 -7.29
CA GLN A 178 15.51 23.72 -6.96
C GLN A 178 14.43 23.45 -5.90
N SER A 179 13.87 22.23 -5.87
CA SER A 179 12.83 21.85 -4.92
C SER A 179 13.28 21.99 -3.46
N LEU A 180 14.58 21.82 -3.15
CA LEU A 180 15.10 22.01 -1.79
C LEU A 180 14.84 23.41 -1.24
N VAL A 181 14.99 24.42 -2.10
CA VAL A 181 14.74 25.82 -1.74
C VAL A 181 13.25 26.03 -1.55
N ASN A 182 12.44 25.50 -2.49
CA ASN A 182 10.98 25.62 -2.47
C ASN A 182 10.39 25.02 -1.19
N VAL A 183 10.97 23.93 -0.67
CA VAL A 183 10.44 23.24 0.52
C VAL A 183 11.02 23.73 1.86
N GLY A 184 11.71 24.88 1.86
CA GLY A 184 12.15 25.55 3.09
C GLY A 184 13.49 25.08 3.67
N PHE A 185 14.33 24.42 2.88
CA PHE A 185 15.68 24.05 3.33
C PHE A 185 16.74 24.94 2.68
N LYS A 186 17.64 25.52 3.48
CA LYS A 186 18.91 26.03 2.94
C LYS A 186 19.72 24.82 2.46
N ARG A 187 20.34 24.90 1.27
CA ARG A 187 21.12 23.81 0.65
C ARG A 187 22.12 23.15 1.63
N ARG A 188 22.69 23.91 2.57
CA ARG A 188 23.59 23.40 3.64
C ARG A 188 22.89 22.54 4.70
N GLN A 189 21.61 22.73 5.00
CA GLN A 189 20.87 21.93 6.01
C GLN A 189 20.48 20.54 5.49
N PHE A 190 20.28 20.40 4.18
CA PHE A 190 20.04 19.11 3.52
C PHE A 190 21.34 18.36 3.19
N LEU A 191 22.46 19.08 3.12
CA LEU A 191 23.80 18.56 2.81
C LEU A 191 24.74 18.52 4.03
N SER A 192 24.33 18.97 5.23
CA SER A 192 25.24 19.09 6.38
C SER A 192 25.66 17.72 6.90
N ALA A 193 26.81 17.27 6.38
CA ALA A 193 27.99 16.79 7.10
C ALA A 193 27.91 15.56 8.04
N GLN A 194 26.76 14.90 8.19
CA GLN A 194 26.70 13.63 8.95
C GLN A 194 26.20 12.43 8.14
N VAL A 195 26.02 12.60 6.83
CA VAL A 195 25.68 11.50 5.93
C VAL A 195 26.80 11.43 4.90
N ASP A 196 27.58 10.33 4.93
CA ASP A 196 28.68 10.09 3.98
C ASP A 196 28.25 10.42 2.54
N ALA A 197 29.20 10.83 1.68
CA ALA A 197 28.97 11.09 0.25
C ALA A 197 28.00 10.12 -0.48
N PRO A 198 28.02 8.78 -0.26
CA PRO A 198 27.06 7.83 -0.84
C PRO A 198 25.60 7.95 -0.34
N CYS A 199 25.37 8.63 0.77
CA CYS A 199 24.08 8.77 1.44
C CYS A 199 23.48 10.17 1.31
N ARG A 200 24.00 11.03 0.41
CA ARG A 200 23.29 12.26 0.03
C ARG A 200 21.88 11.88 -0.43
N ALA A 201 20.89 12.70 -0.11
CA ALA A 201 19.49 12.48 -0.49
C ALA A 201 19.23 12.58 -2.02
N ARG A 202 20.28 12.46 -2.84
CA ARG A 202 20.17 12.32 -4.29
C ARG A 202 19.90 10.86 -4.66
N ASP A 203 19.02 10.64 -5.63
CA ASP A 203 18.88 9.37 -6.33
C ASP A 203 20.03 9.18 -7.34
N ALA A 204 20.02 8.04 -8.05
CA ALA A 204 21.05 7.71 -9.05
C ALA A 204 21.13 8.71 -10.22
N SER A 205 20.09 9.52 -10.46
CA SER A 205 20.01 10.53 -11.51
C SER A 205 20.46 11.93 -11.06
N GLY A 206 20.87 12.08 -9.80
CA GLY A 206 21.29 13.36 -9.23
C GLY A 206 20.14 14.26 -8.75
N ARG A 207 18.89 13.79 -8.85
CA ARG A 207 17.67 14.43 -8.33
C ARG A 207 17.50 14.11 -6.85
N TYR A 208 16.76 14.93 -6.10
CA TYR A 208 16.56 14.74 -4.66
C TYR A 208 15.33 13.89 -4.37
N SER A 209 15.54 12.80 -3.63
CA SER A 209 14.52 11.85 -3.21
C SER A 209 14.03 12.19 -1.80
N PHE A 210 12.76 12.57 -1.68
CA PHE A 210 12.13 12.84 -0.37
C PHE A 210 12.07 11.58 0.47
N LEU A 211 11.81 10.43 -0.15
CA LEU A 211 11.84 9.14 0.53
C LEU A 211 13.22 8.87 1.13
N LYS A 212 14.29 9.04 0.34
CA LYS A 212 15.67 8.86 0.82
C LYS A 212 15.99 9.77 2.00
N ALA A 213 15.57 11.03 1.94
CA ALA A 213 15.73 11.97 3.04
C ALA A 213 14.99 11.50 4.30
N GLY A 214 13.73 11.08 4.18
CA GLY A 214 12.99 10.49 5.31
C GLY A 214 13.65 9.24 5.88
N LEU A 215 14.13 8.35 5.00
CA LEU A 215 14.85 7.12 5.38
C LEU A 215 16.14 7.42 6.15
N ILE A 216 16.79 8.56 5.93
CA ILE A 216 17.98 8.97 6.68
C ILE A 216 17.57 9.51 8.05
N HIS A 217 16.49 10.29 8.14
CA HIS A 217 16.15 11.08 9.34
C HIS A 217 15.18 10.39 10.32
N ALA A 218 14.35 9.45 9.87
CA ALA A 218 13.37 8.79 10.75
C ALA A 218 14.06 8.05 11.91
N ASP A 219 13.45 7.92 13.08
CA ASP A 219 14.04 7.15 14.19
C ASP A 219 14.03 5.64 13.89
N TRP A 220 12.97 5.17 13.25
CA TRP A 220 12.73 3.78 12.86
C TRP A 220 12.11 3.67 11.47
N LEU A 221 12.40 2.56 10.79
CA LEU A 221 11.92 2.26 9.45
C LEU A 221 11.09 0.98 9.46
N THR A 222 10.02 0.99 8.69
CA THR A 222 9.23 -0.20 8.43
C THR A 222 8.98 -0.38 6.94
N THR A 223 8.66 -1.60 6.56
CA THR A 223 8.05 -1.90 5.28
C THR A 223 7.01 -3.00 5.46
N VAL A 224 6.27 -3.31 4.40
CA VAL A 224 4.98 -4.02 4.47
C VAL A 224 5.08 -5.55 4.42
N SER A 225 6.29 -6.11 4.48
CA SER A 225 6.50 -7.55 4.72
C SER A 225 7.95 -7.88 5.11
N PRO A 226 8.21 -8.95 5.89
CA PRO A 226 9.56 -9.41 6.23
C PRO A 226 10.46 -9.75 5.03
N ALA A 227 9.96 -10.47 4.03
CA ALA A 227 10.71 -10.79 2.81
C ALA A 227 11.04 -9.51 2.05
N TYR A 228 10.08 -8.60 1.93
CA TYR A 228 10.31 -7.35 1.25
C TYR A 228 11.36 -6.48 1.93
N ALA A 229 11.38 -6.45 3.27
CA ALA A 229 12.41 -5.76 4.05
C ALA A 229 13.83 -6.28 3.73
N ARG A 230 13.98 -7.58 3.44
CA ARG A 230 15.26 -8.16 3.02
C ARG A 230 15.57 -7.80 1.56
N GLU A 231 14.58 -7.94 0.68
CA GLU A 231 14.72 -7.67 -0.76
C GLU A 231 15.18 -6.24 -1.03
N VAL A 232 14.56 -5.21 -0.44
CA VAL A 232 14.94 -3.80 -0.69
C VAL A 232 16.37 -3.42 -0.30
N GLN A 233 17.09 -4.30 0.40
CA GLN A 233 18.48 -4.10 0.76
C GLN A 233 19.47 -4.63 -0.30
N THR A 234 18.97 -5.26 -1.37
CA THR A 234 19.77 -5.74 -2.51
C THR A 234 19.80 -4.73 -3.64
N ALA A 235 20.82 -4.80 -4.50
CA ALA A 235 20.98 -3.88 -5.62
C ALA A 235 19.85 -4.02 -6.66
N GLU A 236 19.34 -5.24 -6.85
CA GLU A 236 18.31 -5.56 -7.83
C GLU A 236 16.94 -4.99 -7.45
N ARG A 237 16.67 -4.79 -6.15
CA ARG A 237 15.35 -4.45 -5.61
C ARG A 237 15.29 -3.14 -4.84
N GLY A 238 16.44 -2.60 -4.43
CA GLY A 238 16.50 -1.38 -3.62
C GLY A 238 16.39 -0.07 -4.39
N LEU A 239 16.50 -0.09 -5.72
CA LEU A 239 16.33 1.07 -6.61
C LEU A 239 17.15 2.31 -6.18
N GLY A 240 18.40 2.10 -5.73
CA GLY A 240 19.32 3.16 -5.28
C GLY A 240 19.16 3.56 -3.81
N LEU A 241 18.26 2.90 -3.07
CA LEU A 241 18.06 3.08 -1.63
C LEU A 241 18.63 1.93 -0.79
N GLU A 242 19.09 0.84 -1.42
CA GLU A 242 19.61 -0.37 -0.76
C GLU A 242 20.72 -0.06 0.23
N THR A 243 21.61 0.89 -0.10
CA THR A 243 22.73 1.25 0.77
C THR A 243 22.27 1.93 2.06
N VAL A 244 21.29 2.84 1.98
CA VAL A 244 20.72 3.50 3.16
C VAL A 244 19.96 2.49 4.01
N LEU A 245 19.17 1.63 3.38
CA LEU A 245 18.39 0.60 4.07
C LEU A 245 19.28 -0.43 4.77
N ARG A 246 20.34 -0.91 4.11
CA ARG A 246 21.32 -1.85 4.68
C ARG A 246 22.08 -1.26 5.86
N ARG A 247 22.50 0.02 5.78
CA ARG A 247 23.11 0.74 6.93
C ARG A 247 22.16 0.87 8.11
N ARG A 248 20.86 0.91 7.83
CA ARG A 248 19.79 1.02 8.83
C ARG A 248 19.11 -0.30 9.17
N ARG A 249 19.69 -1.46 8.78
CA ARG A 249 19.10 -2.80 8.99
C ARG A 249 18.62 -3.06 10.41
N SER A 250 19.35 -2.58 11.42
CA SER A 250 18.99 -2.76 12.85
C SER A 250 17.77 -1.95 13.29
N ARG A 251 17.27 -1.04 12.43
CA ARG A 251 16.07 -0.23 12.63
C ARG A 251 15.13 -0.33 11.44
N LEU A 252 15.23 -1.38 10.63
CA LEU A 252 14.34 -1.68 9.52
C LEU A 252 13.58 -2.97 9.84
N GLN A 253 12.26 -2.90 9.90
CA GLN A 253 11.42 -4.07 10.16
C GLN A 253 10.33 -4.23 9.10
N GLY A 254 10.22 -5.43 8.55
CA GLY A 254 9.07 -5.82 7.75
C GLY A 254 7.91 -6.24 8.65
N ILE A 255 6.77 -5.55 8.55
CA ILE A 255 5.52 -5.90 9.23
C ILE A 255 4.51 -6.19 8.13
N LEU A 256 4.08 -7.45 8.06
CA LEU A 256 3.10 -7.89 7.07
C LEU A 256 1.78 -7.15 7.29
N ASN A 257 1.17 -6.65 6.22
CA ASN A 257 -0.16 -6.05 6.31
C ASN A 257 -1.24 -7.13 6.53
N GLY A 258 -2.32 -6.75 7.20
CA GLY A 258 -3.55 -7.54 7.21
C GLY A 258 -4.54 -7.10 6.14
N ILE A 259 -5.69 -7.75 6.09
CA ILE A 259 -6.88 -7.29 5.38
C ILE A 259 -8.01 -7.00 6.37
N ASP A 260 -8.92 -6.11 5.99
CA ASP A 260 -10.16 -5.90 6.75
C ASP A 260 -11.06 -7.14 6.58
N LEU A 261 -11.12 -7.99 7.61
CA LEU A 261 -11.87 -9.26 7.59
C LEU A 261 -13.38 -9.09 7.73
N ASP A 262 -13.87 -7.89 8.06
CA ASP A 262 -15.30 -7.58 8.06
C ASP A 262 -15.73 -7.11 6.66
N TYR A 263 -14.89 -6.31 6.00
CA TYR A 263 -15.11 -5.87 4.62
C TYR A 263 -14.91 -7.02 3.61
N TRP A 264 -13.82 -7.77 3.73
CA TRP A 264 -13.50 -8.94 2.91
C TRP A 264 -14.02 -10.22 3.57
N ASN A 265 -15.34 -10.41 3.55
CA ASN A 265 -16.00 -11.51 4.25
C ASN A 265 -17.06 -12.23 3.40
N PRO A 266 -16.79 -13.40 2.82
CA PRO A 266 -17.76 -14.08 1.96
C PRO A 266 -19.08 -14.45 2.66
N GLN A 267 -19.12 -14.44 4.00
CA GLN A 267 -20.35 -14.71 4.79
C GLN A 267 -21.24 -13.47 4.97
N LYS A 268 -20.68 -12.26 4.82
CA LYS A 268 -21.39 -10.99 5.09
C LYS A 268 -21.40 -10.05 3.89
N ASP A 269 -20.53 -10.28 2.92
CA ASP A 269 -20.34 -9.45 1.75
C ASP A 269 -21.65 -9.31 0.95
N SER A 270 -22.17 -8.09 0.91
CA SER A 270 -23.41 -7.73 0.21
C SER A 270 -23.20 -7.49 -1.28
N LEU A 271 -21.95 -7.44 -1.76
CA LEU A 271 -21.62 -7.30 -3.18
C LEU A 271 -21.67 -8.67 -3.89
N LEU A 272 -21.76 -9.76 -3.12
CA LEU A 272 -21.89 -11.10 -3.66
C LEU A 272 -23.35 -11.45 -3.97
N PRO A 273 -23.63 -12.08 -5.12
CA PRO A 273 -24.97 -12.59 -5.39
C PRO A 273 -25.37 -13.71 -4.44
N CYS A 274 -24.41 -14.48 -3.93
CA CYS A 274 -24.61 -15.53 -2.92
C CYS A 274 -23.45 -15.53 -1.93
N ARG A 275 -23.77 -15.40 -0.63
CA ARG A 275 -22.80 -15.53 0.46
C ARG A 275 -22.41 -17.00 0.65
N PHE A 276 -21.23 -17.24 1.20
CA PHE A 276 -20.72 -18.59 1.45
C PHE A 276 -19.74 -18.63 2.62
N SER A 277 -19.44 -19.83 3.08
CA SER A 277 -18.49 -20.06 4.18
C SER A 277 -17.51 -21.18 3.83
N ILE A 278 -16.51 -21.38 4.68
CA ILE A 278 -15.60 -22.52 4.56
C ILE A 278 -16.31 -23.88 4.72
N ARG A 279 -17.46 -23.90 5.42
CA ARG A 279 -18.27 -25.11 5.65
C ARG A 279 -19.26 -25.37 4.52
N ASP A 280 -19.66 -24.33 3.79
CA ASP A 280 -20.58 -24.41 2.66
C ASP A 280 -20.12 -23.50 1.51
N LEU A 281 -19.55 -24.14 0.49
CA LEU A 281 -19.05 -23.51 -0.72
C LEU A 281 -20.10 -23.42 -1.84
N GLY A 282 -21.36 -23.81 -1.60
CA GLY A 282 -22.44 -23.74 -2.58
C GLY A 282 -22.64 -22.33 -3.13
N GLY A 283 -22.57 -21.31 -2.26
CA GLY A 283 -22.63 -19.91 -2.65
C GLY A 283 -21.44 -19.45 -3.51
N LYS A 284 -20.24 -20.03 -3.32
CA LYS A 284 -19.07 -19.75 -4.18
C LYS A 284 -19.33 -20.25 -5.62
N LEU A 285 -19.87 -21.46 -5.75
CA LEU A 285 -20.24 -22.02 -7.06
C LEU A 285 -21.32 -21.17 -7.76
N ALA A 286 -22.31 -20.68 -7.02
CA ALA A 286 -23.33 -19.77 -7.55
C ALA A 286 -22.73 -18.43 -8.02
N CYS A 287 -21.82 -17.84 -7.22
CA CYS A 287 -21.05 -16.66 -7.61
C CYS A 287 -20.31 -16.86 -8.93
N LYS A 288 -19.59 -17.99 -9.06
CA LYS A 288 -18.86 -18.35 -10.30
C LYS A 288 -19.78 -18.47 -11.49
N LYS A 289 -20.89 -19.23 -11.38
CA LYS A 289 -21.86 -19.41 -12.48
C LYS A 289 -22.41 -18.07 -12.97
N LYS A 290 -22.83 -17.21 -12.04
CA LYS A 290 -23.35 -15.88 -12.38
C LYS A 290 -22.28 -15.00 -13.02
N PHE A 291 -21.07 -14.96 -12.47
CA PHE A 291 -19.99 -14.13 -13.01
C PHE A 291 -19.60 -14.55 -14.44
N LEU A 292 -19.49 -15.87 -14.70
CA LEU A 292 -19.22 -16.39 -16.04
C LEU A 292 -20.34 -16.02 -17.03
N ALA A 293 -21.60 -16.14 -16.61
CA ALA A 293 -22.76 -15.80 -17.44
C ALA A 293 -22.79 -14.30 -17.77
N ASP A 294 -22.64 -13.43 -16.77
CA ASP A 294 -22.65 -11.97 -16.93
C ASP A 294 -21.54 -11.49 -17.89
N LEU A 295 -20.43 -12.22 -18.01
CA LEU A 295 -19.31 -11.91 -18.91
C LEU A 295 -19.34 -12.69 -20.24
N GLY A 296 -20.31 -13.57 -20.44
CA GLY A 296 -20.41 -14.44 -21.62
C GLY A 296 -19.24 -15.41 -21.79
N LEU A 297 -18.64 -15.87 -20.68
CA LEU A 297 -17.57 -16.87 -20.67
C LEU A 297 -18.18 -18.28 -20.78
N ARG A 298 -17.78 -19.04 -21.82
CA ARG A 298 -18.34 -20.35 -22.19
C ARG A 298 -17.77 -21.48 -21.32
N GLY A 299 -18.39 -22.66 -21.33
CA GLY A 299 -17.85 -23.86 -20.66
C GLY A 299 -18.35 -24.09 -19.24
N GLY A 300 -19.18 -23.20 -18.69
CA GLY A 300 -19.85 -23.39 -17.40
C GLY A 300 -18.87 -23.49 -16.22
N ALA A 301 -19.35 -24.01 -15.08
CA ALA A 301 -18.59 -24.04 -13.84
C ALA A 301 -17.55 -25.20 -13.74
N SER A 302 -17.50 -26.10 -14.73
CA SER A 302 -16.61 -27.26 -14.73
C SER A 302 -15.14 -26.89 -14.98
N LEU A 303 -14.87 -25.83 -15.74
CA LEU A 303 -13.53 -25.31 -15.95
C LEU A 303 -13.15 -24.31 -14.85
N PRO A 304 -11.88 -24.28 -14.38
CA PRO A 304 -11.42 -23.28 -13.44
C PRO A 304 -11.41 -21.89 -14.07
N LEU A 305 -11.84 -20.89 -13.29
CA LEU A 305 -11.69 -19.47 -13.60
C LEU A 305 -10.41 -18.94 -12.96
N VAL A 306 -9.47 -18.51 -13.79
CA VAL A 306 -8.28 -17.76 -13.40
C VAL A 306 -8.63 -16.27 -13.37
N GLY A 307 -8.56 -15.65 -12.19
CA GLY A 307 -8.75 -14.23 -11.98
C GLY A 307 -7.44 -13.46 -11.88
N MET A 308 -7.46 -12.19 -12.26
CA MET A 308 -6.38 -11.24 -11.97
C MET A 308 -6.97 -9.87 -11.62
N VAL A 309 -6.59 -9.33 -10.45
CA VAL A 309 -6.99 -7.99 -10.00
C VAL A 309 -5.72 -7.21 -9.72
N ALA A 310 -5.35 -6.30 -10.63
CA ALA A 310 -4.08 -5.59 -10.54
C ALA A 310 -4.07 -4.33 -11.41
N ARG A 311 -3.21 -3.37 -11.06
CA ARG A 311 -2.90 -2.24 -11.95
C ARG A 311 -2.18 -2.73 -13.21
N LEU A 312 -2.38 -2.06 -14.33
CA LEU A 312 -1.70 -2.35 -15.60
C LEU A 312 -0.37 -1.60 -15.67
N ASP A 313 0.61 -2.16 -14.99
CA ASP A 313 2.01 -1.75 -15.05
C ASP A 313 2.92 -2.96 -15.32
N ARG A 314 4.20 -2.71 -15.60
CA ARG A 314 5.18 -3.78 -15.85
C ARG A 314 5.48 -4.60 -14.59
N GLN A 315 5.29 -4.04 -13.40
CA GLN A 315 5.54 -4.71 -12.12
C GLN A 315 4.58 -5.90 -11.95
N LYS A 316 3.32 -5.78 -12.41
CA LYS A 316 2.27 -6.81 -12.24
C LYS A 316 2.32 -7.97 -13.25
N GLY A 317 3.28 -7.99 -14.17
CA GLY A 317 3.57 -9.18 -14.99
C GLY A 317 2.51 -9.52 -16.06
N TRP A 318 1.75 -8.55 -16.54
CA TRP A 318 0.69 -8.76 -17.56
C TRP A 318 1.19 -9.41 -18.84
N ASP A 319 2.40 -9.08 -19.26
CA ASP A 319 3.08 -9.68 -20.41
C ASP A 319 3.32 -11.18 -20.20
N MET A 320 3.79 -11.58 -19.00
CA MET A 320 3.95 -12.98 -18.63
C MET A 320 2.59 -13.69 -18.56
N ALA A 321 1.58 -13.06 -17.95
CA ALA A 321 0.24 -13.61 -17.85
C ALA A 321 -0.35 -13.93 -19.24
N MET A 322 -0.33 -12.97 -20.16
CA MET A 322 -0.83 -13.15 -21.54
C MET A 322 -0.07 -14.23 -22.30
N ALA A 323 1.26 -14.32 -22.10
CA ALA A 323 2.09 -15.33 -22.74
C ALA A 323 1.76 -16.76 -22.28
N VAL A 324 1.50 -16.95 -20.98
CA VAL A 324 1.21 -18.30 -20.43
C VAL A 324 -0.25 -18.70 -20.57
N LEU A 325 -1.19 -17.75 -20.51
CA LEU A 325 -2.62 -18.07 -20.53
C LEU A 325 -3.09 -18.52 -21.92
N GLY A 326 -2.51 -17.99 -22.99
CA GLY A 326 -2.98 -18.26 -24.36
C GLY A 326 -3.11 -19.75 -24.69
N SER A 327 -2.10 -20.56 -24.35
CA SER A 327 -2.12 -22.02 -24.58
C SER A 327 -2.95 -22.82 -23.56
N ARG A 328 -3.47 -22.18 -22.51
CA ARG A 328 -4.18 -22.82 -21.39
C ARG A 328 -5.67 -22.54 -21.37
N LEU A 329 -6.17 -21.66 -22.23
CA LEU A 329 -7.60 -21.34 -22.35
C LEU A 329 -8.49 -22.51 -22.80
N GLY A 330 -7.91 -23.61 -23.29
CA GLY A 330 -8.65 -24.87 -23.49
C GLY A 330 -9.00 -25.58 -22.16
N ARG A 331 -8.25 -25.32 -21.10
CA ARG A 331 -8.36 -25.96 -19.77
C ARG A 331 -8.88 -25.01 -18.68
N CYS A 332 -8.99 -23.72 -18.97
CA CYS A 332 -9.45 -22.71 -18.02
C CYS A 332 -10.19 -21.55 -18.69
N ARG A 333 -10.75 -20.67 -17.88
CA ARG A 333 -11.21 -19.34 -18.28
C ARG A 333 -10.38 -18.28 -17.61
N PHE A 334 -10.35 -17.10 -18.20
CA PHE A 334 -9.64 -15.96 -17.66
C PHE A 334 -10.53 -14.74 -17.56
N SER A 335 -10.48 -14.06 -16.41
CA SER A 335 -11.05 -12.73 -16.27
C SER A 335 -10.09 -11.85 -15.48
N ALA A 336 -9.99 -10.58 -15.90
CA ALA A 336 -9.17 -9.62 -15.19
C ALA A 336 -9.85 -8.26 -15.05
N LEU A 337 -9.53 -7.59 -13.94
CA LEU A 337 -9.97 -6.24 -13.62
C LEU A 337 -8.73 -5.37 -13.34
N GLY A 338 -8.68 -4.19 -13.93
CA GLY A 338 -7.62 -3.25 -13.64
C GLY A 338 -7.63 -2.03 -14.54
N GLU A 339 -6.80 -1.06 -14.17
CA GLU A 339 -6.49 0.13 -14.94
C GLU A 339 -4.99 0.44 -14.86
N GLY A 340 -4.47 1.24 -15.79
CA GLY A 340 -3.07 1.62 -15.78
C GLY A 340 -2.60 2.17 -17.12
N ALA A 341 -1.36 1.84 -17.49
CA ALA A 341 -0.71 2.43 -18.65
C ALA A 341 -1.51 2.17 -19.95
N PRO A 342 -1.83 3.20 -20.75
CA PRO A 342 -2.67 3.06 -21.95
C PRO A 342 -2.19 1.98 -22.93
N ALA A 343 -0.87 1.85 -23.11
CA ALA A 343 -0.30 0.82 -23.98
C ALA A 343 -0.56 -0.62 -23.47
N LEU A 344 -0.49 -0.84 -22.14
CA LEU A 344 -0.82 -2.14 -21.55
C LEU A 344 -2.32 -2.41 -21.59
N VAL A 345 -3.16 -1.40 -21.32
CA VAL A 345 -4.62 -1.50 -21.46
C VAL A 345 -5.00 -1.92 -22.88
N ALA A 346 -4.43 -1.28 -23.90
CA ALA A 346 -4.66 -1.63 -25.30
C ALA A 346 -4.20 -3.07 -25.62
N ALA A 347 -3.00 -3.46 -25.13
CA ALA A 347 -2.46 -4.80 -25.35
C ALA A 347 -3.33 -5.91 -24.73
N VAL A 348 -3.74 -5.74 -23.47
CA VAL A 348 -4.58 -6.71 -22.74
C VAL A 348 -5.98 -6.77 -23.35
N THR A 349 -6.56 -5.63 -23.72
CA THR A 349 -7.86 -5.57 -24.41
C THR A 349 -7.82 -6.33 -25.73
N LYS A 350 -6.81 -6.07 -26.57
CA LYS A 350 -6.61 -6.77 -27.84
C LYS A 350 -6.33 -8.26 -27.64
N TRP A 351 -5.61 -8.65 -26.60
CA TRP A 351 -5.38 -10.06 -26.27
C TRP A 351 -6.67 -10.77 -25.84
N ALA A 352 -7.47 -10.16 -24.97
CA ALA A 352 -8.74 -10.74 -24.54
C ALA A 352 -9.75 -10.86 -25.70
N ALA A 353 -9.82 -9.84 -26.58
CA ALA A 353 -10.70 -9.84 -27.75
C ALA A 353 -10.40 -10.99 -28.75
N ARG A 354 -9.15 -11.46 -28.81
CA ARG A 354 -8.75 -12.62 -29.63
C ARG A 354 -9.21 -13.97 -29.08
N HIS A 355 -9.75 -14.00 -27.86
CA HIS A 355 -10.19 -15.23 -27.20
C HIS A 355 -11.65 -15.14 -26.73
N PRO A 356 -12.61 -14.91 -27.65
CA PRO A 356 -14.01 -14.69 -27.30
C PRO A 356 -14.59 -15.89 -26.56
N GLY A 357 -15.28 -15.62 -25.45
CA GLY A 357 -15.87 -16.65 -24.58
C GLY A 357 -14.86 -17.42 -23.72
N ALA A 358 -13.55 -17.14 -23.84
CA ALA A 358 -12.52 -17.76 -23.01
C ALA A 358 -11.79 -16.76 -22.10
N ALA A 359 -11.62 -15.51 -22.55
CA ALA A 359 -10.97 -14.45 -21.78
C ALA A 359 -11.79 -13.15 -21.79
N ARG A 360 -11.80 -12.44 -20.65
CA ARG A 360 -12.41 -11.10 -20.53
C ARG A 360 -11.53 -10.16 -19.71
N TYR A 361 -11.42 -8.92 -20.18
CA TYR A 361 -10.74 -7.85 -19.47
C TYR A 361 -11.75 -6.73 -19.21
N LEU A 362 -11.78 -6.26 -17.97
CA LEU A 362 -12.62 -5.18 -17.49
C LEU A 362 -11.71 -4.01 -17.15
N ASN A 363 -11.78 -2.95 -17.96
CA ASN A 363 -10.96 -1.75 -17.76
C ASN A 363 -11.54 -0.88 -16.64
N GLY A 364 -10.66 -0.34 -15.79
CA GLY A 364 -11.05 0.42 -14.61
C GLY A 364 -10.94 -0.39 -13.33
N TYR A 365 -11.19 0.27 -12.20
CA TYR A 365 -11.38 -0.40 -10.92
C TYR A 365 -12.77 -0.13 -10.35
N HIS A 366 -13.50 -1.21 -10.03
CA HIS A 366 -14.80 -1.15 -9.39
C HIS A 366 -14.85 -2.16 -8.25
N GLU A 367 -15.13 -1.70 -7.03
CA GLU A 367 -15.18 -2.53 -5.80
C GLU A 367 -16.15 -3.72 -5.97
N ASN A 368 -17.38 -3.46 -6.46
CA ASN A 368 -18.36 -4.50 -6.84
C ASN A 368 -17.72 -5.63 -7.66
N VAL A 369 -17.02 -5.26 -8.73
CA VAL A 369 -16.47 -6.23 -9.69
C VAL A 369 -15.31 -6.99 -9.07
N ALA A 370 -14.47 -6.32 -8.27
CA ALA A 370 -13.36 -6.95 -7.57
C ALA A 370 -13.84 -8.03 -6.60
N HIS A 371 -14.80 -7.72 -5.73
CA HIS A 371 -15.39 -8.68 -4.79
C HIS A 371 -15.98 -9.90 -5.50
N ARG A 372 -16.73 -9.67 -6.58
CA ARG A 372 -17.34 -10.74 -7.37
C ARG A 372 -16.30 -11.58 -8.10
N LEU A 373 -15.23 -10.98 -8.61
CA LEU A 373 -14.14 -11.71 -9.26
C LEU A 373 -13.40 -12.59 -8.24
N TYR A 374 -13.07 -12.08 -7.05
CA TYR A 374 -12.45 -12.91 -5.98
C TYR A 374 -13.36 -14.09 -5.56
N ALA A 375 -14.66 -13.86 -5.42
CA ALA A 375 -15.61 -14.92 -5.11
C ALA A 375 -15.74 -15.95 -6.23
N ALA A 376 -15.79 -15.50 -7.48
CA ALA A 376 -16.00 -16.35 -8.66
C ALA A 376 -14.75 -17.14 -9.07
N SER A 377 -13.56 -16.58 -8.88
CA SER A 377 -12.31 -17.21 -9.28
C SER A 377 -11.99 -18.44 -8.42
N ASP A 378 -11.46 -19.45 -9.09
CA ASP A 378 -10.87 -20.62 -8.44
C ASP A 378 -9.38 -20.37 -8.20
N ILE A 379 -8.71 -19.75 -9.18
CA ILE A 379 -7.30 -19.38 -9.13
C ILE A 379 -7.14 -17.86 -9.19
N LEU A 380 -6.34 -17.26 -8.31
CA LEU A 380 -5.89 -15.88 -8.49
C LEU A 380 -4.46 -15.88 -9.01
N LEU A 381 -4.24 -15.33 -10.21
CA LEU A 381 -2.91 -15.19 -10.80
C LEU A 381 -2.28 -13.85 -10.40
N MET A 382 -1.12 -13.90 -9.74
CA MET A 382 -0.32 -12.72 -9.37
C MET A 382 1.13 -12.90 -9.85
N PRO A 383 1.41 -12.69 -11.15
CA PRO A 383 2.72 -12.95 -11.75
C PRO A 383 3.68 -11.76 -11.54
N SER A 384 3.61 -11.13 -10.37
CA SER A 384 4.31 -9.89 -10.07
C SER A 384 5.83 -10.09 -10.17
N ARG A 385 6.52 -9.23 -10.91
CA ARG A 385 7.99 -9.20 -10.87
C ARG A 385 8.49 -8.82 -9.49
N PHE A 386 7.67 -8.08 -8.76
CA PHE A 386 7.91 -7.60 -7.42
C PHE A 386 6.60 -7.21 -6.73
N GLU A 387 6.44 -7.55 -5.45
CA GLU A 387 5.23 -7.27 -4.70
C GLU A 387 5.55 -6.96 -3.22
N PRO A 388 5.52 -5.68 -2.81
CA PRO A 388 5.88 -5.29 -1.43
C PRO A 388 5.18 -6.10 -0.35
N CYS A 389 3.86 -6.16 -0.43
CA CYS A 389 3.02 -7.03 0.39
C CYS A 389 2.12 -7.89 -0.50
N GLY A 390 1.30 -7.23 -1.33
CA GLY A 390 0.17 -7.85 -1.99
C GLY A 390 -0.95 -8.05 -0.96
N LEU A 391 -2.12 -7.45 -1.20
CA LEU A 391 -3.32 -7.76 -0.42
C LEU A 391 -4.18 -8.80 -1.14
N GLY A 392 -4.06 -8.86 -2.47
CA GLY A 392 -4.92 -9.66 -3.33
C GLY A 392 -4.87 -11.16 -3.05
N GLN A 393 -3.70 -11.73 -2.70
CA GLN A 393 -3.58 -13.13 -2.34
C GLN A 393 -4.26 -13.45 -1.00
N MET A 394 -4.21 -12.54 -0.03
CA MET A 394 -4.91 -12.71 1.26
C MET A 394 -6.43 -12.60 1.06
N ILE A 395 -6.88 -11.66 0.23
CA ILE A 395 -8.30 -11.54 -0.16
C ILE A 395 -8.75 -12.80 -0.91
N ALA A 396 -7.98 -13.28 -1.89
CA ALA A 396 -8.32 -14.49 -2.64
C ALA A 396 -8.43 -15.70 -1.71
N MET A 397 -7.43 -15.94 -0.85
CA MET A 397 -7.46 -17.04 0.11
C MET A 397 -8.68 -16.93 1.04
N ARG A 398 -9.03 -15.72 1.51
CA ARG A 398 -10.23 -15.47 2.31
C ARG A 398 -11.54 -15.84 1.59
N TYR A 399 -11.57 -15.73 0.26
CA TYR A 399 -12.71 -16.07 -0.60
C TYR A 399 -12.61 -17.49 -1.19
N GLY A 400 -11.71 -18.33 -0.67
CA GLY A 400 -11.48 -19.69 -1.17
C GLY A 400 -10.95 -19.74 -2.60
N CYS A 401 -10.27 -18.70 -3.05
CA CYS A 401 -9.60 -18.63 -4.34
C CYS A 401 -8.10 -18.90 -4.10
N VAL A 402 -7.56 -19.95 -4.74
CA VAL A 402 -6.20 -20.43 -4.51
C VAL A 402 -5.21 -19.57 -5.31
N PRO A 403 -4.24 -18.92 -4.67
CA PRO A 403 -3.31 -18.04 -5.36
C PRO A 403 -2.21 -18.82 -6.11
N VAL A 404 -1.94 -18.41 -7.35
CA VAL A 404 -0.74 -18.73 -8.13
C VAL A 404 0.09 -17.46 -8.22
N VAL A 405 1.21 -17.43 -7.51
CA VAL A 405 2.00 -16.21 -7.29
C VAL A 405 3.45 -16.40 -7.70
N THR A 406 4.19 -15.30 -7.77
CA THR A 406 5.65 -15.31 -7.82
C THR A 406 6.26 -15.15 -6.42
N ARG A 407 7.44 -15.72 -6.19
CA ARG A 407 8.15 -15.64 -4.89
C ARG A 407 8.80 -14.27 -4.68
N THR A 408 8.01 -13.25 -4.34
CA THR A 408 8.54 -11.90 -4.06
C THR A 408 7.74 -11.20 -2.96
N GLY A 409 8.47 -10.48 -2.10
CA GLY A 409 7.96 -9.69 -0.99
C GLY A 409 6.86 -10.41 -0.22
N GLY A 410 5.72 -9.77 0.02
CA GLY A 410 4.68 -10.36 0.86
C GLY A 410 4.01 -11.59 0.27
N LEU A 411 4.13 -11.86 -1.04
CA LEU A 411 3.67 -13.12 -1.63
C LEU A 411 4.50 -14.29 -1.09
N ALA A 412 5.81 -14.11 -0.94
CA ALA A 412 6.69 -15.11 -0.36
C ALA A 412 6.46 -15.34 1.15
N ASP A 413 5.92 -14.33 1.85
CA ASP A 413 5.58 -14.45 3.28
C ASP A 413 4.18 -15.03 3.51
N THR A 414 3.29 -15.03 2.51
CA THR A 414 1.86 -15.39 2.68
C THR A 414 1.44 -16.66 1.94
N VAL A 415 2.09 -16.98 0.82
CA VAL A 415 1.76 -18.17 0.01
C VAL A 415 2.84 -19.23 0.18
N ARG A 416 2.41 -20.41 0.61
CA ARG A 416 3.26 -21.58 0.86
C ARG A 416 2.84 -22.70 -0.07
N GLU A 417 3.83 -23.23 -0.78
CA GLU A 417 3.68 -24.42 -1.63
C GLU A 417 4.51 -25.57 -1.01
N SER A 418 4.19 -25.93 0.23
CA SER A 418 4.90 -26.96 0.99
C SER A 418 3.98 -27.52 2.09
N GLU A 419 4.12 -28.81 2.40
CA GLU A 419 3.40 -29.44 3.50
C GLU A 419 4.15 -29.32 4.86
N PRO A 420 3.41 -29.30 6.00
CA PRO A 420 1.96 -29.21 6.09
C PRO A 420 1.48 -27.77 5.78
N GLN A 421 0.23 -27.63 5.27
CA GLN A 421 -0.45 -26.34 5.06
C GLN A 421 -0.06 -25.57 3.79
N SER A 422 0.04 -26.29 2.68
CA SER A 422 0.06 -25.65 1.36
C SER A 422 -1.24 -24.84 1.16
N ASN A 423 -1.11 -23.60 0.70
CA ASN A 423 -2.25 -22.71 0.47
C ASN A 423 -2.22 -22.04 -0.91
N GLY A 424 -1.30 -22.45 -1.79
CA GLY A 424 -1.18 -21.93 -3.14
C GLY A 424 0.03 -22.48 -3.89
N PHE A 425 0.33 -21.86 -5.02
CA PHE A 425 1.41 -22.27 -5.92
C PHE A 425 2.37 -21.11 -6.16
N VAL A 426 3.67 -21.40 -6.21
CA VAL A 426 4.72 -20.38 -6.26
C VAL A 426 5.64 -20.60 -7.46
N ALA A 427 5.80 -19.56 -8.28
CA ALA A 427 6.73 -19.50 -9.41
C ALA A 427 7.88 -18.52 -9.14
N GLU A 428 8.93 -18.58 -9.96
CA GLU A 428 10.02 -17.61 -9.91
C GLU A 428 9.62 -16.24 -10.53
N PRO A 429 9.91 -15.11 -9.86
CA PRO A 429 9.63 -13.79 -10.41
C PRO A 429 10.35 -13.53 -11.73
N GLY A 430 9.60 -13.13 -12.76
CA GLY A 430 10.17 -12.80 -14.07
C GLY A 430 10.39 -13.99 -15.01
N ASP A 431 10.15 -15.23 -14.57
CA ASP A 431 10.24 -16.42 -15.41
C ASP A 431 8.86 -16.85 -15.93
N ALA A 432 8.58 -16.54 -17.20
CA ALA A 432 7.31 -16.91 -17.83
C ALA A 432 7.17 -18.43 -18.04
N ARG A 433 8.27 -19.17 -18.21
CA ARG A 433 8.21 -20.63 -18.38
C ARG A 433 7.84 -21.28 -17.07
N ASP A 434 8.45 -20.83 -15.99
CA ASP A 434 8.14 -21.33 -14.66
C ASP A 434 6.73 -20.96 -14.19
N LEU A 435 6.27 -19.74 -14.50
CA LEU A 435 4.88 -19.34 -14.30
C LEU A 435 3.91 -20.28 -15.04
N GLY A 436 4.23 -20.64 -16.28
CA GLY A 436 3.44 -21.59 -17.07
C GLY A 436 3.36 -22.96 -16.43
N ARG A 437 4.50 -23.53 -16.00
CA ARG A 437 4.55 -24.83 -15.29
C ARG A 437 3.76 -24.78 -13.98
N THR A 438 3.88 -23.69 -13.23
CA THR A 438 3.17 -23.49 -11.96
C THR A 438 1.66 -23.41 -12.18
N LEU A 439 1.21 -22.70 -13.23
CA LEU A 439 -0.20 -22.68 -13.59
C LEU A 439 -0.69 -24.07 -14.03
N ASP A 440 0.12 -24.86 -14.74
CA ASP A 440 -0.24 -26.23 -15.10
C ASP A 440 -0.43 -27.14 -13.88
N ARG A 441 0.43 -27.00 -12.86
CA ARG A 441 0.28 -27.70 -11.58
C ARG A 441 -1.03 -27.32 -10.89
N ALA A 442 -1.36 -26.03 -10.81
CA ALA A 442 -2.60 -25.56 -10.22
C ALA A 442 -3.84 -26.08 -10.96
N LEU A 443 -3.82 -26.05 -12.30
CA LEU A 443 -4.92 -26.57 -13.13
C LEU A 443 -5.09 -28.09 -13.00
N ALA A 444 -4.00 -28.84 -12.82
CA ALA A 444 -4.07 -30.27 -12.54
C ALA A 444 -4.64 -30.55 -11.14
N ALA A 445 -4.18 -29.83 -10.13
CA ALA A 445 -4.65 -29.98 -8.75
C ALA A 445 -6.14 -29.64 -8.58
N TYR A 446 -6.67 -28.68 -9.34
CA TYR A 446 -8.10 -28.30 -9.32
C TYR A 446 -9.04 -29.50 -9.58
N GLN A 447 -8.58 -30.53 -10.29
CA GLN A 447 -9.37 -31.73 -10.59
C GLN A 447 -9.28 -32.81 -9.50
N THR A 448 -8.59 -32.55 -8.39
CA THR A 448 -8.33 -33.53 -7.33
C THR A 448 -9.00 -33.14 -6.02
N ALA A 449 -9.14 -34.10 -5.10
CA ALA A 449 -9.68 -33.85 -3.77
C ALA A 449 -8.84 -32.84 -2.96
N ALA A 450 -7.52 -32.79 -3.21
CA ALA A 450 -6.57 -31.91 -2.53
C ALA A 450 -6.87 -30.42 -2.75
N TRP A 451 -7.61 -30.05 -3.81
CA TRP A 451 -7.99 -28.66 -4.05
C TRP A 451 -8.78 -28.06 -2.88
N ARG A 452 -9.67 -28.86 -2.26
CA ARG A 452 -10.46 -28.41 -1.11
C ARG A 452 -9.58 -28.13 0.10
N ASP A 453 -8.49 -28.86 0.26
CA ASP A 453 -7.56 -28.66 1.37
C ASP A 453 -6.75 -27.37 1.18
N LEU A 454 -6.31 -27.06 -0.05
CA LEU A 454 -5.70 -25.76 -0.40
C LEU A 454 -6.66 -24.59 -0.11
N MET A 455 -7.92 -24.72 -0.52
CA MET A 455 -8.96 -23.72 -0.23
C MET A 455 -9.15 -23.55 1.28
N ARG A 456 -9.25 -24.65 2.03
CA ARG A 456 -9.44 -24.61 3.49
C ARG A 456 -8.26 -23.94 4.19
N ALA A 457 -7.03 -24.35 3.86
CA ALA A 457 -5.81 -23.76 4.41
C ALA A 457 -5.72 -22.26 4.15
N GLY A 458 -6.13 -21.80 2.96
CA GLY A 458 -6.25 -20.38 2.65
C GLY A 458 -7.32 -19.67 3.48
N MET A 459 -8.53 -20.22 3.56
CA MET A 459 -9.66 -19.58 4.26
C MET A 459 -9.50 -19.52 5.79
N GLU A 460 -8.76 -20.47 6.38
CA GLU A 460 -8.41 -20.52 7.81
C GLU A 460 -7.20 -19.68 8.18
N GLY A 461 -6.43 -19.21 7.19
CA GLY A 461 -5.26 -18.38 7.41
C GLY A 461 -5.59 -17.09 8.17
N ASP A 462 -4.81 -16.78 9.21
CA ASP A 462 -4.91 -15.51 9.91
C ASP A 462 -4.22 -14.41 9.09
N PHE A 463 -5.03 -13.69 8.33
CA PHE A 463 -4.65 -12.47 7.61
C PHE A 463 -5.24 -11.21 8.25
N SER A 464 -5.57 -11.28 9.55
CA SER A 464 -6.09 -10.14 10.30
C SER A 464 -5.00 -9.09 10.57
N TRP A 465 -5.44 -7.87 10.87
CA TRP A 465 -4.56 -6.82 11.34
C TRP A 465 -4.08 -6.98 12.79
N ASP A 466 -4.64 -7.91 13.56
CA ASP A 466 -4.40 -7.98 15.00
C ASP A 466 -2.93 -8.35 15.31
N LEU A 467 -2.36 -9.28 14.53
CA LEU A 467 -0.94 -9.60 14.62
C LEU A 467 -0.06 -8.42 14.18
N SER A 468 -0.42 -7.74 13.09
CA SER A 468 0.34 -6.59 12.56
C SER A 468 0.35 -5.43 13.55
N VAL A 469 -0.79 -5.13 14.17
CA VAL A 469 -0.96 -4.07 15.16
C VAL A 469 -0.09 -4.32 16.39
N ARG A 470 -0.06 -5.56 16.91
CA ARG A 470 0.85 -5.92 18.01
C ARG A 470 2.31 -5.61 17.66
N ARG A 471 2.75 -6.00 16.45
CA ARG A 471 4.11 -5.73 15.97
C ARG A 471 4.39 -4.23 15.83
N TYR A 472 3.43 -3.44 15.36
CA TYR A 472 3.57 -1.97 15.32
C TYR A 472 3.65 -1.37 16.71
N VAL A 473 2.83 -1.81 17.66
CA VAL A 473 2.85 -1.30 19.05
C VAL A 473 4.17 -1.61 19.76
N GLU A 474 4.70 -2.83 19.61
CA GLU A 474 6.03 -3.21 20.12
C GLU A 474 7.15 -2.36 19.49
N LEU A 475 7.04 -2.08 18.20
CA LEU A 475 7.96 -1.21 17.47
C LEU A 475 7.91 0.22 18.00
N TYR A 476 6.71 0.76 18.19
CA TYR A 476 6.52 2.10 18.74
C TYR A 476 7.12 2.22 20.14
N GLY A 477 6.91 1.23 21.01
CA GLY A 477 7.53 1.20 22.34
C GLY A 477 9.05 1.32 22.28
N ARG A 478 9.70 0.54 21.40
CA ARG A 478 11.15 0.61 21.18
C ARG A 478 11.61 1.96 20.61
N ALA A 479 10.84 2.54 19.69
CA ALA A 479 11.16 3.84 19.11
C ALA A 479 11.08 4.98 20.15
N VAL A 480 10.02 4.98 20.98
CA VAL A 480 9.83 5.97 22.07
C VAL A 480 10.92 5.83 23.13
N GLN A 481 11.20 4.61 23.60
CA GLN A 481 12.21 4.37 24.62
C GLN A 481 13.58 4.91 24.17
N LYS A 482 13.97 4.60 22.93
CA LYS A 482 15.23 5.07 22.35
C LYS A 482 15.29 6.59 22.20
N ARG A 483 14.16 7.23 21.88
CA ARG A 483 14.09 8.68 21.76
C ARG A 483 14.27 9.35 23.12
N ARG A 484 13.62 8.82 24.16
CA ARG A 484 13.70 9.33 25.53
C ARG A 484 15.06 9.09 26.18
N SER A 485 15.78 8.03 25.78
CA SER A 485 17.13 7.73 26.27
C SER A 485 18.25 8.49 25.54
N ALA A 486 17.95 9.19 24.44
CA ALA A 486 18.95 9.98 23.72
C ALA A 486 19.35 11.21 24.57
N PRO A 487 20.65 11.56 24.66
CA PRO A 487 21.09 12.74 25.40
C PRO A 487 20.33 13.97 24.90
N LYS A 488 19.71 14.73 25.82
CA LYS A 488 19.19 16.05 25.48
C LYS A 488 20.36 16.86 24.94
N ALA A 489 20.23 17.41 23.73
CA ALA A 489 21.29 18.24 23.16
C ALA A 489 21.59 19.36 24.17
N ALA A 490 22.80 19.36 24.73
CA ALA A 490 23.23 20.35 25.72
C ALA A 490 23.00 21.76 25.12
N GLY A 491 22.40 22.63 25.93
CA GLY A 491 22.20 24.02 25.55
C GLY A 491 23.55 24.69 25.30
N SER A 492 23.67 25.33 24.14
CA SER A 492 24.70 26.31 23.83
C SER A 492 24.00 27.50 23.21
#